data_AF-A0A7V4JEN6-F1
#
_entry.id   AF-A0A7V4JEN6-F1
#
_cell.length_a   1.000
_cell.length_b   1.000
_cell.length_c   1.000
_cell.angle_alpha   90.00
_cell.angle_beta   90.00
_cell.angle_gamma   90.00
#
_symmetry.space_group_name_H-M   'P 1'
#
loop_
_entity.id
_entity.type
_entity.pdbx_description
1 polymer ?
#
loop_
_entity_poly.entity_id
_entity_poly.type
_entity_poly.pdbx_seq_one_letter_code
_entity_poly.pdbx_strand_id
1 'polypeptide(L)'
;AARPGEREVPKDLPERELTRGWLKASRRRLDPARSKPWKPWHTLSPETIQPVVPGEINEYQVEILSTANLFKAGHRICLEITSLDLPEGVAGETAVEYIPYHVCSSKTVLHKVFHDAEHPSHLLLPVIPLE
;
A
#
# COMPACT_ATOMS: atom_id res chain seq x y z
N ALA A 1 23.36 10.38 4.10
CA ALA A 1 24.03 9.45 3.17
C ALA A 1 24.25 8.14 3.92
N ALA A 2 23.92 7.01 3.32
CA ALA A 2 23.92 5.71 4.00
C ALA A 2 25.36 5.38 4.44
N ARG A 3 25.53 4.81 5.62
CA ARG A 3 26.82 4.30 6.06
C ARG A 3 27.15 2.99 5.33
N PRO A 4 28.44 2.63 5.20
CA PRO A 4 28.82 1.33 4.66
C PRO A 4 28.07 0.19 5.37
N GLY A 5 27.47 -0.72 4.59
CA GLY A 5 26.71 -1.87 5.09
C GLY A 5 25.21 -1.63 5.35
N GLU A 6 24.74 -0.38 5.50
CA GLU A 6 23.33 -0.11 5.82
C GLU A 6 22.34 -0.44 4.69
N ARG A 7 22.86 -0.68 3.47
CA ARG A 7 22.07 -1.08 2.30
C ARG A 7 22.12 -2.57 2.00
N GLU A 8 22.84 -3.36 2.80
CA GLU A 8 22.91 -4.81 2.58
C GLU A 8 21.65 -5.49 3.12
N VAL A 9 20.95 -6.19 2.23
CA VAL A 9 19.77 -6.99 2.59
C VAL A 9 20.25 -8.33 3.19
N PRO A 10 19.86 -8.70 4.42
CA PRO A 10 20.15 -10.01 4.96
C PRO A 10 19.60 -11.13 4.07
N LYS A 11 20.33 -12.24 3.95
CA LYS A 11 19.99 -13.33 3.03
C LYS A 11 18.94 -14.30 3.60
N ASP A 12 18.71 -14.24 4.90
CA ASP A 12 17.94 -15.16 5.71
C ASP A 12 16.70 -14.50 6.33
N LEU A 13 16.23 -13.39 5.75
CA LEU A 13 14.99 -12.75 6.19
C LEU A 13 13.78 -13.69 6.01
N PRO A 14 12.92 -13.84 7.03
CA PRO A 14 11.71 -14.64 6.92
C PRO A 14 10.66 -13.99 5.98
N GLU A 15 10.72 -12.67 5.84
CA GLU A 15 9.88 -11.87 4.95
C GLU A 15 10.62 -10.61 4.49
N ARG A 16 10.16 -10.03 3.37
CA ARG A 16 10.71 -8.79 2.81
C ARG A 16 9.60 -8.02 2.14
N GLU A 17 9.40 -6.76 2.51
CA GLU A 17 8.51 -5.86 1.78
C GLU A 17 9.03 -5.65 0.36
N LEU A 18 8.14 -5.76 -0.63
CA LEU A 18 8.49 -5.55 -2.04
C LEU A 18 8.09 -4.16 -2.54
N THR A 19 6.98 -3.66 -2.02
CA THR A 19 6.34 -2.40 -2.39
C THR A 19 5.16 -2.16 -1.46
N ARG A 20 4.68 -0.92 -1.45
CA ARG A 20 3.53 -0.48 -0.68
C ARG A 20 2.81 0.65 -1.41
N GLY A 21 1.67 1.05 -0.85
CA GLY A 21 0.81 2.10 -1.39
C GLY A 21 0.14 2.84 -0.25
N TRP A 22 -0.20 4.11 -0.49
CA TRP A 22 -0.86 4.95 0.50
C TRP A 22 -2.07 5.64 -0.10
N LEU A 23 -3.13 5.74 0.70
CA LEU A 23 -4.30 6.52 0.37
C LEU A 23 -4.83 7.19 1.62
N LYS A 24 -4.91 8.52 1.60
CA LYS A 24 -5.71 9.25 2.59
C LYS A 24 -7.18 8.99 2.26
N ALA A 25 -7.91 8.34 3.16
CA ALA A 25 -9.30 7.91 2.92
C ALA A 25 -10.24 9.03 2.41
N SER A 26 -10.05 10.28 2.85
CA SER A 26 -10.86 11.41 2.36
C SER A 26 -10.53 11.88 0.94
N ARG A 27 -9.45 11.35 0.35
CA ARG A 27 -8.97 11.62 -1.00
C ARG A 27 -9.27 10.46 -1.97
N ARG A 28 -10.22 9.57 -1.62
CA ARG A 28 -10.61 8.37 -2.39
C ARG A 28 -11.29 8.64 -3.74
N ARG A 29 -11.58 9.90 -4.09
CA ARG A 29 -12.26 10.23 -5.34
C ARG A 29 -11.36 9.91 -6.55
N LEU A 30 -11.86 9.02 -7.41
CA LEU A 30 -11.21 8.62 -8.65
C LEU A 30 -11.58 9.53 -9.82
N ASP A 31 -10.69 9.59 -10.80
CA ASP A 31 -10.95 10.02 -12.16
C ASP A 31 -11.23 8.78 -13.04
N PRO A 32 -12.47 8.54 -13.48
CA PRO A 32 -12.82 7.33 -14.22
C PRO A 32 -12.21 7.27 -15.63
N ALA A 33 -11.85 8.42 -16.23
CA ALA A 33 -11.26 8.46 -17.57
C ALA A 33 -9.77 8.06 -17.55
N ARG A 34 -9.11 8.21 -16.39
CA ARG A 34 -7.68 7.94 -16.21
C ARG A 34 -7.41 6.65 -15.45
N SER A 35 -8.35 6.24 -14.60
CA SER A 35 -8.22 5.04 -13.78
C SER A 35 -8.27 3.77 -14.63
N LYS A 36 -7.48 2.79 -14.22
CA LYS A 36 -7.57 1.39 -14.67
C LYS A 36 -7.82 0.51 -13.44
N PRO A 37 -8.37 -0.71 -13.59
CA PRO A 37 -8.61 -1.59 -12.45
C PRO A 37 -7.37 -1.77 -11.55
N TRP A 38 -6.19 -1.93 -12.15
CA TRP A 38 -4.91 -2.11 -11.45
C TRP A 38 -4.13 -0.80 -11.22
N LYS A 39 -4.68 0.35 -11.62
CA LYS A 39 -4.02 1.65 -11.53
C LYS A 39 -5.06 2.76 -11.28
N PRO A 40 -5.56 2.88 -10.04
CA PRO A 40 -6.53 3.91 -9.70
C PRO A 40 -5.88 5.30 -9.83
N TRP A 41 -6.61 6.25 -10.42
CA TRP A 41 -6.15 7.64 -10.53
C TRP A 41 -7.00 8.54 -9.65
N HIS A 42 -6.41 9.10 -8.59
CA HIS A 42 -7.11 10.02 -7.68
C HIS A 42 -6.99 11.46 -8.17
N THR A 43 -8.07 12.24 -8.07
CA THR A 43 -8.10 13.64 -8.55
C THR A 43 -7.27 14.59 -7.67
N LEU A 44 -7.20 14.30 -6.36
CA LEU A 44 -6.39 15.00 -5.35
C LEU A 44 -6.59 16.52 -5.25
N SER A 45 -7.72 17.05 -5.70
CA SER A 45 -8.05 18.48 -5.57
C SER A 45 -8.87 18.77 -4.29
N PRO A 46 -8.84 20.00 -3.73
CA PRO A 46 -9.60 20.36 -2.53
C PRO A 46 -11.12 20.09 -2.65
N GLU A 47 -11.70 20.42 -3.80
CA GLU A 47 -13.13 20.26 -4.09
C GLU A 47 -13.56 18.80 -4.28
N THR A 48 -12.61 17.87 -4.42
CA THR A 48 -12.87 16.43 -4.54
C THR A 48 -12.70 15.68 -3.22
N ILE A 49 -12.41 16.38 -2.11
CA ILE A 49 -12.35 15.77 -0.78
C ILE A 49 -13.73 15.23 -0.39
N GLN A 50 -13.77 13.95 -0.03
CA GLN A 50 -14.95 13.28 0.49
C GLN A 50 -14.72 12.96 1.97
N PRO A 51 -15.44 13.57 2.93
CA PRO A 51 -15.36 13.18 4.32
C PRO A 51 -15.57 11.67 4.52
N VAL A 52 -14.95 11.12 5.56
CA VAL A 52 -15.18 9.73 5.98
C VAL A 52 -16.14 9.79 7.16
N VAL A 53 -17.38 9.33 6.96
CA VAL A 53 -18.39 9.33 8.01
C VAL A 53 -18.21 8.05 8.85
N PRO A 54 -18.10 8.16 10.20
CA PRO A 54 -17.98 6.98 11.05
C PRO A 54 -19.14 5.99 10.84
N GLY A 55 -18.79 4.73 10.60
CA GLY A 55 -19.77 3.64 10.37
C GLY A 55 -20.22 3.47 8.91
N GLU A 56 -19.91 4.42 8.02
CA GLU A 56 -20.21 4.28 6.59
C GLU A 56 -19.18 3.36 5.92
N ILE A 57 -19.67 2.32 5.23
CA ILE A 57 -18.83 1.42 4.45
C ILE A 57 -18.48 2.12 3.13
N ASN A 58 -17.19 2.21 2.84
CA ASN A 58 -16.65 2.85 1.65
C ASN A 58 -15.66 1.91 0.97
N GLU A 59 -15.67 1.88 -0.37
CA GLU A 59 -14.62 1.21 -1.15
C GLU A 59 -13.41 2.14 -1.33
N TYR A 60 -12.21 1.57 -1.25
CA TYR A 60 -10.94 2.27 -1.41
C TYR A 60 -10.06 1.53 -2.40
N GLN A 61 -9.75 2.16 -3.53
CA GLN A 61 -8.78 1.65 -4.49
C GLN A 61 -7.41 2.25 -4.18
N VAL A 62 -6.54 1.48 -3.55
CA VAL A 62 -5.18 1.93 -3.19
C VAL A 62 -4.21 1.53 -4.28
N GLU A 63 -3.50 2.50 -4.88
CA GLU A 63 -2.41 2.20 -5.80
C GLU A 63 -1.21 1.67 -5.00
N ILE A 64 -0.81 0.43 -5.27
CA ILE A 64 0.45 -0.13 -4.79
C ILE A 64 1.51 0.14 -5.85
N LEU A 65 2.66 0.68 -5.44
CA LEU A 65 3.70 1.05 -6.39
C LEU A 65 4.21 -0.16 -7.17
N SER A 66 4.52 0.03 -8.45
CA SER A 66 4.97 -1.05 -9.32
C SER A 66 6.23 -1.74 -8.78
N THR A 67 6.22 -3.07 -8.78
CA THR A 67 7.38 -3.90 -8.46
C THR A 67 7.44 -5.09 -9.42
N ALA A 68 8.60 -5.73 -9.50
CA ALA A 68 8.80 -6.98 -10.23
C ALA A 68 9.57 -7.94 -9.34
N ASN A 69 8.96 -9.08 -9.01
CA ASN A 69 9.56 -10.06 -8.12
C ASN A 69 9.20 -11.48 -8.56
N LEU A 70 10.21 -12.36 -8.61
CA LEU A 70 9.99 -13.79 -8.82
C LEU A 70 9.73 -14.46 -7.46
N PHE A 71 8.50 -14.92 -7.26
CA PHE A 71 8.15 -15.78 -6.13
C PHE A 71 8.53 -17.22 -6.47
N LYS A 72 9.52 -17.78 -5.76
CA LYS A 72 9.97 -19.16 -5.96
C LYS A 72 8.99 -20.14 -5.32
N ALA A 73 9.08 -21.41 -5.72
CA ALA A 73 8.35 -22.48 -5.03
C ALA A 73 8.61 -22.42 -3.51
N GLY A 74 7.54 -22.48 -2.71
CA GLY A 74 7.59 -22.36 -1.26
C GLY A 74 7.45 -20.93 -0.71
N HIS A 75 7.57 -19.89 -1.54
CA HIS A 75 7.30 -18.51 -1.12
C HIS A 75 5.80 -18.27 -0.94
N ARG A 76 5.46 -17.23 -0.18
CA ARG A 76 4.09 -16.74 0.01
C ARG A 76 4.03 -15.25 -0.29
N ILE A 77 2.88 -14.79 -0.77
CA ILE A 77 2.58 -13.37 -0.91
C ILE A 77 1.83 -12.95 0.34
N CYS A 78 2.33 -11.92 1.02
CA CYS A 78 1.68 -11.30 2.17
C CYS A 78 1.20 -9.89 1.77
N LEU A 79 0.01 -9.52 2.21
CA LEU A 79 -0.49 -8.14 2.14
C LEU A 79 -0.69 -7.64 3.57
N GLU A 80 0.05 -6.60 3.94
CA GLU A 80 -0.17 -5.89 5.19
C GLU A 80 -1.08 -4.68 4.94
N ILE A 81 -2.09 -4.50 5.80
CA ILE A 81 -2.96 -3.33 5.80
C ILE A 81 -2.81 -2.62 7.14
N THR A 82 -2.28 -1.40 7.10
CA THR A 82 -2.04 -0.55 8.26
C THR A 82 -2.67 0.83 8.06
N SER A 83 -3.02 1.49 9.16
CA SER A 83 -3.48 2.89 9.16
C SER A 83 -2.34 3.89 9.41
N LEU A 84 -1.10 3.40 9.50
CA LEU A 84 0.11 4.16 9.81
C LEU A 84 1.18 3.92 8.76
N ASP A 85 1.83 5.01 8.36
CA ASP A 85 3.04 4.95 7.55
C ASP A 85 4.24 4.84 8.49
N LEU A 86 4.83 3.64 8.58
CA LEU A 86 5.94 3.36 9.48
C LEU A 86 7.29 3.60 8.79
N PRO A 87 8.29 4.15 9.50
CA PRO A 87 9.63 4.37 8.96
C PRO A 87 10.38 3.04 8.87
N GLU A 88 10.12 2.29 7.80
CA GLU A 88 10.76 1.00 7.53
C GLU A 88 11.88 1.12 6.49
N GLY A 89 12.18 2.33 6.04
CA GLY A 89 13.22 2.63 5.09
C GLY A 89 12.75 2.58 3.63
N VAL A 90 13.69 2.75 2.71
CA VAL A 90 13.36 2.91 1.28
C VAL A 90 12.99 1.57 0.65
N ALA A 91 11.73 1.46 0.24
CA ALA A 91 11.18 0.37 -0.58
C ALA A 91 11.38 -1.05 -0.03
N GLY A 92 11.44 -1.21 1.29
CA GLY A 92 11.64 -2.52 1.93
C GLY A 92 13.03 -3.14 1.73
N GLU A 93 13.96 -2.42 1.08
CA GLU A 93 15.29 -2.94 0.78
C GLU A 93 16.31 -2.57 1.86
N THR A 94 16.19 -1.40 2.49
CA THR A 94 17.19 -0.92 3.43
C THR A 94 16.53 -0.19 4.58
N ALA A 95 17.07 -0.31 5.81
CA ALA A 95 16.61 0.48 6.97
C ALA A 95 17.03 1.96 6.90
N VAL A 96 17.59 2.39 5.78
CA VAL A 96 18.03 3.76 5.57
C VAL A 96 16.85 4.58 5.11
N GLU A 97 16.24 5.33 6.03
CA GLU A 97 15.12 6.21 5.72
C GLU A 97 15.61 7.63 5.41
N TYR A 98 15.28 8.12 4.21
CA TYR A 98 15.50 9.51 3.81
C TYR A 98 14.21 10.17 3.30
N ILE A 99 13.12 9.41 3.22
CA ILE A 99 11.83 9.88 2.77
C ILE A 99 10.98 10.14 4.02
N PRO A 100 10.46 11.36 4.21
CA PRO A 100 9.54 11.62 5.30
C PRO A 100 8.29 10.74 5.18
N TYR A 101 7.94 10.04 6.26
CA TYR A 101 6.70 9.28 6.37
C TYR A 101 5.53 10.19 6.74
N HIS A 102 4.31 9.72 6.48
CA HIS A 102 3.10 10.47 6.78
C HIS A 102 2.84 10.50 8.29
N VAL A 103 2.61 11.70 8.84
CA VAL A 103 2.16 11.85 10.22
C VAL A 103 0.74 11.33 10.37
N CYS A 104 0.55 10.39 11.28
CA CYS A 104 -0.75 9.82 11.56
C CYS A 104 -1.66 10.73 12.39
N SER A 105 -2.94 10.38 12.47
CA SER A 105 -3.83 11.02 13.44
C SER A 105 -3.44 10.58 14.86
N SER A 106 -3.35 11.53 15.79
CA SER A 106 -3.12 11.24 17.22
C SER A 106 -4.36 10.71 17.94
N LYS A 107 -5.48 10.49 17.23
CA LYS A 107 -6.71 9.96 17.79
C LYS A 107 -6.75 8.45 17.58
N THR A 108 -7.12 7.70 18.62
CA THR A 108 -7.42 6.28 18.49
C THR A 108 -8.64 6.11 17.57
N VAL A 109 -8.47 5.32 16.51
CA VAL A 109 -9.52 5.02 15.52
C VAL A 109 -9.62 3.52 15.34
N LEU A 110 -10.85 2.99 15.34
CA LEU A 110 -11.12 1.61 14.95
C LEU A 110 -11.30 1.54 13.43
N HIS A 111 -10.45 0.77 12.77
CA HIS A 111 -10.59 0.46 11.35
C HIS A 111 -11.22 -0.94 11.21
N LYS A 112 -12.23 -1.06 10.35
CA LYS A 112 -12.83 -2.34 9.97
C LYS A 112 -12.60 -2.55 8.48
N VAL A 113 -11.96 -3.65 8.13
CA VAL A 113 -11.78 -4.08 6.74
C VAL A 113 -12.78 -5.19 6.48
N PHE A 114 -13.72 -4.95 5.56
CA PHE A 114 -14.72 -5.92 5.15
C PHE A 114 -14.15 -6.80 4.04
N HIS A 115 -14.31 -8.11 4.16
CA HIS A 115 -13.88 -9.09 3.16
C HIS A 115 -14.83 -10.28 3.21
N ASP A 116 -15.89 -10.19 2.43
CA ASP A 116 -16.95 -11.19 2.33
C ASP A 116 -17.56 -11.18 0.92
N ALA A 117 -18.61 -11.95 0.69
CA ALA A 117 -19.23 -12.07 -0.63
C ALA A 117 -19.92 -10.77 -1.10
N GLU A 118 -20.41 -9.94 -0.18
CA GLU A 118 -21.03 -8.64 -0.48
C GLU A 118 -19.96 -7.54 -0.62
N HIS A 119 -18.82 -7.69 0.07
CA HIS A 119 -17.69 -6.77 0.09
C HIS A 119 -16.38 -7.49 -0.31
N PRO A 120 -16.19 -7.82 -1.60
CA PRO A 120 -15.08 -8.65 -2.07
C PRO A 120 -13.77 -7.85 -2.20
N SER A 121 -13.25 -7.36 -1.08
CA SER A 121 -11.92 -6.72 -1.02
C SER A 121 -10.86 -7.66 -1.58
N HIS A 122 -9.98 -7.17 -2.46
CA HIS A 122 -9.01 -8.03 -3.14
C HIS A 122 -7.72 -7.27 -3.51
N LEU A 123 -6.69 -8.04 -3.81
CA LEU A 123 -5.42 -7.55 -4.35
C LEU A 123 -5.30 -7.97 -5.82
N LEU A 124 -5.14 -7.01 -6.73
CA LEU A 124 -4.89 -7.29 -8.15
C LEU A 124 -3.39 -7.49 -8.37
N LEU A 125 -3.01 -8.70 -8.81
CA LEU A 125 -1.63 -9.06 -9.11
C LEU A 125 -1.42 -9.23 -10.62
N PRO A 126 -0.45 -8.52 -11.24
CA PRO A 126 -0.09 -8.73 -12.64
C PRO A 126 0.81 -9.97 -12.77
N VAL A 127 0.22 -11.15 -12.70
CA VAL A 127 0.96 -12.42 -12.80
C VAL A 127 1.50 -12.60 -14.22
N ILE A 128 2.82 -12.66 -14.35
CA ILE A 128 3.51 -13.00 -15.59
C ILE A 128 3.95 -14.47 -15.49
N PRO A 129 3.39 -15.38 -16.31
CA PRO A 129 3.84 -16.78 -16.33
C PRO A 129 5.27 -16.89 -16.87
N LEU A 130 5.95 -17.97 -16.51
CA LEU A 130 7.35 -18.25 -16.89
C LEU A 130 7.50 -18.76 -18.35
N GLU A 131 6.42 -18.81 -19.12
CA GLU A 131 6.39 -19.31 -20.51
C GLU A 131 6.78 -18.23 -21.52
#